data_AF-A0A3M1Q273-F1
#
_entry.id   AF-A0A3M1Q273-F1
#
_cell.length_a   1.000
_cell.length_b   1.000
_cell.length_c   1.000
_cell.angle_alpha   90.00
_cell.angle_beta   90.00
_cell.angle_gamma   90.00
#
_symmetry.space_group_name_H-M   'P 1'
#
loop_
_entity.id
_entity.type
_entity.pdbx_description
1 polymer ?
#
loop_
_entity_poly.entity_id
_entity_poly.type
_entity_poly.pdbx_seq_one_letter_code
_entity_poly.pdbx_strand_id
1 'polypeptide(L)'
;MVIVMDAQWRPDYFLLGWSQETMAEVAANYYTLAESDPDVIALIGYLWPGGLDLPVQLGARELPPVVQDEYVSIGRSILGPPAECPVSGVRARGNESTTLTWTAVPGRPSAVYDVERGDLGTLAETAGRIELGTLTCIENDSPDTDSTSTPDTAVPSAGDGHFYLVRWQESPELGTRGKGSSGNPRVGTGGCSAVP
;
A
#
# COMPACT_ATOMS: atom_id res chain seq x y z
N MET A 1 2.88 -15.12 24.54
CA MET A 1 2.27 -14.12 25.44
C MET A 1 1.40 -13.16 24.64
N VAL A 2 0.32 -12.63 25.22
CA VAL A 2 -0.53 -11.60 24.60
C VAL A 2 -0.56 -10.39 25.50
N ILE A 3 -0.34 -9.20 24.94
CA ILE A 3 -0.46 -7.93 25.66
C ILE A 3 -1.80 -7.30 25.32
N VAL A 4 -2.54 -6.90 26.36
CA VAL A 4 -3.79 -6.14 26.22
C VAL A 4 -3.49 -4.69 26.55
N MET A 5 -3.59 -3.84 25.54
CA MET A 5 -3.36 -2.41 25.59
C MET A 5 -4.59 -1.69 26.10
N ASP A 6 -4.38 -0.72 26.98
CA ASP A 6 -5.43 0.19 27.44
C ASP A 6 -5.80 1.18 26.33
N ALA A 7 -6.72 0.77 25.46
CA ALA A 7 -7.11 1.49 24.25
C ALA A 7 -8.30 2.44 24.45
N GLN A 8 -8.47 2.95 25.67
CA GLN A 8 -9.60 3.79 26.05
C GLN A 8 -9.15 5.09 26.72
N TRP A 9 -10.01 6.09 26.68
CA TRP A 9 -9.87 7.27 27.52
C TRP A 9 -11.13 7.48 28.35
N ARG A 10 -10.92 7.88 29.61
CA ARG A 10 -12.00 8.21 30.54
C ARG A 10 -11.82 9.62 31.09
N PRO A 11 -12.91 10.33 31.43
CA PRO A 11 -12.82 11.69 31.97
C PRO A 11 -11.96 11.82 33.25
N ASP A 12 -11.86 10.78 34.08
CA ASP A 12 -11.00 10.78 35.26
C ASP A 12 -9.50 10.87 34.94
N TYR A 13 -9.08 10.44 33.74
CA TYR A 13 -7.69 10.58 33.28
C TYR A 13 -7.28 12.05 33.16
N PHE A 14 -8.23 12.93 32.81
CA PHE A 14 -7.99 14.37 32.76
C PHE A 14 -7.55 14.93 34.12
N LEU A 15 -8.14 14.43 35.21
CA LEU A 15 -7.79 14.85 36.57
C LEU A 15 -6.37 14.46 36.97
N LEU A 16 -5.79 13.48 36.26
CA LEU A 16 -4.41 13.03 36.42
C LEU A 16 -3.45 13.71 35.42
N GLY A 17 -3.93 14.66 34.61
CA GLY A 17 -3.15 15.38 33.61
C GLY A 17 -3.05 14.68 32.25
N TRP A 18 -3.84 13.63 32.02
CA TRP A 18 -3.82 12.86 30.77
C TRP A 18 -4.95 13.30 29.85
N SER A 19 -4.58 13.92 28.72
CA SER A 19 -5.55 14.28 27.69
C SER A 19 -5.91 13.07 26.83
N GLN A 20 -6.93 13.21 25.99
CA GLN A 20 -7.25 12.19 24.99
C GLN A 20 -6.08 11.99 24.00
N GLU A 21 -5.33 13.04 23.68
CA GLU A 21 -4.19 12.97 22.76
C GLU A 21 -3.02 12.19 23.36
N THR A 22 -2.83 12.23 24.68
CA THR A 22 -1.79 11.44 25.38
C THR A 22 -1.95 9.94 25.16
N MET A 23 -3.13 9.46 24.76
CA MET A 23 -3.34 8.05 24.45
C MET A 23 -2.53 7.56 23.24
N ALA A 24 -2.04 8.46 22.37
CA ALA A 24 -1.08 8.09 21.32
C ALA A 24 0.22 7.56 21.94
N GLU A 25 0.76 8.28 22.92
CA GLU A 25 1.97 7.85 23.64
C GLU A 25 1.75 6.54 24.40
N VAL A 26 0.56 6.37 25.01
CA VAL A 26 0.19 5.11 25.66
C VAL A 26 0.24 3.96 24.65
N ALA A 27 -0.38 4.12 23.48
CA ALA A 27 -0.36 3.10 22.43
C ALA A 27 1.07 2.77 21.96
N ALA A 28 1.89 3.79 21.71
CA ALA A 28 3.28 3.64 21.30
C ALA A 28 4.12 2.88 22.36
N ASN A 29 3.89 3.15 23.65
CA ASN A 29 4.59 2.47 24.74
C ASN A 29 4.21 0.98 24.83
N TYR A 30 2.92 0.63 24.66
CA TYR A 30 2.49 -0.76 24.59
C TYR A 30 3.10 -1.51 23.39
N TYR A 31 3.17 -0.84 22.23
CA TYR A 31 3.81 -1.42 21.04
C TYR A 31 5.32 -1.62 21.26
N THR A 32 6.01 -0.63 21.82
CA THR A 32 7.45 -0.72 22.12
C THR A 32 7.74 -1.88 23.07
N LEU A 33 6.92 -2.07 24.10
CA LEU A 33 7.03 -3.20 25.01
C LEU A 33 6.81 -4.53 24.27
N ALA A 34 5.75 -4.62 23.45
CA ALA A 34 5.44 -5.81 22.67
C ALA A 34 6.55 -6.18 21.68
N GLU A 35 7.15 -5.19 21.02
CA GLU A 35 8.25 -5.38 20.07
C GLU A 35 9.55 -5.83 20.75
N SER A 36 9.78 -5.41 21.99
CA SER A 36 11.00 -5.74 22.75
C SER A 36 11.06 -7.18 23.28
N ASP A 37 9.93 -7.88 23.32
CA ASP A 37 9.81 -9.21 23.92
C ASP A 37 9.43 -10.26 22.87
N PRO A 38 10.35 -11.19 22.49
CA PRO A 38 10.09 -12.18 21.46
C PRO A 38 9.02 -13.22 21.85
N ASP A 39 8.64 -13.31 23.12
CA ASP A 39 7.57 -14.20 23.56
C ASP A 39 6.17 -13.60 23.31
N VAL A 40 6.07 -12.31 22.96
CA VAL A 40 4.81 -11.66 22.61
C VAL A 40 4.40 -12.04 21.19
N ILE A 41 3.21 -12.63 21.06
CA ILE A 41 2.66 -13.10 19.78
C ILE A 41 1.46 -12.27 19.30
N ALA A 42 0.94 -11.38 20.16
CA ALA A 42 -0.17 -10.50 19.82
C ALA A 42 -0.25 -9.28 20.76
N LEU A 43 -0.70 -8.16 20.17
CA LEU A 43 -1.09 -6.94 20.86
C LEU A 43 -2.58 -6.67 20.56
N ILE A 44 -3.40 -6.51 21.59
CA ILE A 44 -4.86 -6.32 21.45
C ILE A 44 -5.27 -5.03 22.17
N GLY A 45 -5.99 -4.14 21.49
CA GLY A 45 -6.63 -2.99 22.14
C GLY A 45 -7.88 -3.42 22.88
N TYR A 46 -7.98 -3.09 24.18
CA TYR A 46 -9.09 -3.50 25.04
C TYR A 46 -10.46 -2.97 24.55
N LEU A 47 -10.54 -1.68 24.20
CA LEU A 47 -11.81 -1.03 23.87
C LEU A 47 -11.75 -0.33 22.51
N TRP A 48 -12.51 -0.86 21.54
CA TRP A 48 -12.54 -0.31 20.19
C TRP A 48 -13.62 0.77 20.00
N PRO A 49 -14.92 0.50 20.21
CA PRO A 49 -15.93 1.53 20.37
C PRO A 49 -16.05 1.99 21.83
N GLY A 50 -16.26 3.28 22.04
CA GLY A 50 -16.56 3.88 23.33
C GLY A 50 -17.95 3.53 23.85
N GLY A 51 -18.24 3.96 25.08
CA GLY A 51 -19.55 3.80 25.69
C GLY A 51 -19.87 2.39 26.22
N LEU A 52 -18.93 1.44 26.16
CA LEU A 52 -19.18 0.05 26.59
C LEU A 52 -19.13 -0.13 28.11
N ASP A 53 -18.07 0.33 28.80
CA ASP A 53 -18.02 0.22 30.27
C ASP A 53 -18.71 1.40 30.95
N LEU A 54 -18.53 2.61 30.40
CA LEU A 54 -19.17 3.83 30.88
C LEU A 54 -19.68 4.68 29.70
N PRO A 55 -20.84 5.35 29.81
CA PRO A 55 -21.41 6.15 28.72
C PRO A 55 -20.50 7.27 28.18
N VAL A 56 -19.55 7.75 29.00
CA VAL A 56 -18.65 8.88 28.67
C VAL A 56 -17.24 8.44 28.29
N GLN A 57 -16.96 7.14 28.31
CA GLN A 57 -15.67 6.56 27.95
C GLN A 57 -15.53 6.51 26.42
N LEU A 58 -14.36 6.88 25.93
CA LEU A 58 -14.02 6.79 24.52
C LEU A 58 -13.20 5.52 24.28
N GLY A 59 -13.52 4.78 23.23
CA GLY A 59 -12.67 3.72 22.72
C GLY A 59 -11.73 4.28 21.64
N ALA A 60 -10.82 3.45 21.16
CA ALA A 60 -9.82 3.84 20.16
C ALA A 60 -10.41 4.56 18.93
N ARG A 61 -11.64 4.22 18.50
CA ARG A 61 -12.28 4.80 17.33
C ARG A 61 -12.80 6.23 17.55
N GLU A 62 -13.09 6.61 18.78
CA GLU A 62 -13.60 7.94 19.13
C GLU A 62 -12.51 8.89 19.65
N LEU A 63 -11.26 8.41 19.80
CA LEU A 63 -10.13 9.24 20.19
C LEU A 63 -9.69 10.19 19.07
N PRO A 64 -8.94 11.27 19.39
CA PRO A 64 -8.47 12.24 18.41
C PRO A 64 -7.64 11.61 17.28
N PRO A 65 -7.57 12.25 16.09
CA PRO A 65 -6.85 11.73 14.92
C PRO A 65 -5.40 11.30 15.20
N VAL A 66 -4.67 12.05 16.05
CA VAL A 66 -3.28 11.70 16.41
C VAL A 66 -3.16 10.31 17.04
N VAL A 67 -4.17 9.87 17.79
CA VAL A 67 -4.19 8.53 18.40
C VAL A 67 -4.54 7.47 17.36
N GLN A 68 -5.49 7.76 16.48
CA GLN A 68 -5.88 6.86 15.39
C GLN A 68 -4.72 6.65 14.41
N ASP A 69 -4.00 7.71 14.08
CA ASP A 69 -2.80 7.67 13.23
C ASP A 69 -1.70 6.81 13.85
N GLU A 70 -1.53 6.87 15.18
CA GLU A 70 -0.59 6.00 15.91
C GLU A 70 -1.00 4.52 15.82
N TYR A 71 -2.27 4.18 16.00
CA TYR A 71 -2.75 2.80 15.79
C TYR A 71 -2.52 2.31 14.35
N VAL A 72 -2.71 3.19 13.36
CA VAL A 72 -2.41 2.87 11.95
C VAL A 72 -0.91 2.64 11.76
N SER A 73 -0.06 3.46 12.38
CA SER A 73 1.40 3.30 12.36
C SER A 73 1.82 1.95 12.95
N ILE A 74 1.35 1.63 14.16
CA ILE A 74 1.59 0.34 14.83
C ILE A 74 1.13 -0.83 13.95
N GLY A 75 -0.08 -0.75 13.38
CA GLY A 75 -0.60 -1.78 12.49
C GLY A 75 0.30 -2.00 11.27
N ARG A 76 0.85 -0.94 10.67
CA ARG A 76 1.81 -1.04 9.56
C ARG A 76 3.14 -1.65 10.00
N SER A 77 3.62 -1.35 11.19
CA SER A 77 4.85 -1.95 11.70
C SER A 77 4.69 -3.45 11.95
N ILE A 78 3.56 -3.88 12.55
CA ILE A 78 3.26 -5.30 12.81
C ILE A 78 3.06 -6.08 11.52
N LEU A 79 2.29 -5.54 10.58
CA LEU A 79 1.98 -6.23 9.31
C LEU A 79 3.13 -6.14 8.30
N GLY A 80 4.12 -5.30 8.56
CA GLY A 80 5.12 -4.91 7.58
C GLY A 80 4.52 -4.10 6.41
N PRO A 81 5.30 -3.85 5.36
CA PRO A 81 4.75 -3.36 4.11
C PRO A 81 3.60 -4.28 3.66
N PRO A 82 2.48 -3.74 3.16
CA PRO A 82 1.41 -4.57 2.63
C PRO A 82 1.99 -5.58 1.64
N ALA A 83 1.49 -6.81 1.65
CA ALA A 83 1.94 -7.90 0.78
C ALA A 83 1.99 -7.52 -0.72
N GLU A 84 1.29 -6.45 -1.11
CA GLU A 84 1.51 -5.72 -2.35
C GLU A 84 1.88 -4.27 -1.99
N CYS A 85 3.17 -3.92 -2.00
CA CYS A 85 3.59 -2.52 -2.10
C CYS A 85 3.55 -2.14 -3.60
N PRO A 86 2.49 -1.50 -4.10
CA PRO A 86 2.43 -1.13 -5.51
C PRO A 86 3.51 -0.10 -5.83
N VAL A 87 4.03 -0.15 -7.06
CA VAL A 87 4.83 0.95 -7.60
C VAL A 87 3.98 2.22 -7.56
N SER A 88 4.55 3.31 -7.04
CA SER A 88 3.86 4.58 -6.86
C SER A 88 4.55 5.70 -7.62
N GLY A 89 3.88 6.85 -7.73
CA GLY A 89 4.46 8.03 -8.38
C GLY A 89 4.70 7.88 -9.88
N VAL A 90 4.02 6.94 -10.54
CA VAL A 90 4.14 6.71 -12.00
C VAL A 90 3.69 7.97 -12.74
N ARG A 91 4.56 8.49 -13.61
CA ARG A 91 4.29 9.66 -14.47
C ARG A 91 4.70 9.32 -15.88
N ALA A 92 3.78 9.45 -16.83
CA ALA A 92 4.07 9.38 -18.25
C ALA A 92 4.38 10.78 -18.79
N ARG A 93 5.40 10.89 -19.64
CA ARG A 93 5.76 12.11 -20.37
C ARG A 93 5.94 11.75 -21.84
N GLY A 94 5.38 12.54 -22.74
CA GLY A 94 5.61 12.29 -24.16
C GLY A 94 4.89 13.24 -25.09
N ASN A 95 5.52 13.49 -26.22
CA ASN A 95 4.92 14.12 -27.39
C ASN A 95 5.01 13.15 -28.59
N GLU A 96 6.24 12.81 -29.01
CA GLU A 96 6.52 11.88 -30.11
C GLU A 96 6.83 10.45 -29.64
N SER A 97 7.25 10.31 -28.39
CA SER A 97 7.42 9.03 -27.68
C SER A 97 7.04 9.23 -26.21
N THR A 98 6.64 8.14 -25.55
CA THR A 98 6.27 8.13 -24.13
C THR A 98 7.37 7.52 -23.28
N THR A 99 7.84 8.25 -22.28
CA THR A 99 8.68 7.74 -21.20
C THR A 99 7.92 7.75 -19.89
N LEU A 100 8.27 6.82 -19.00
CA LEU A 100 7.73 6.74 -17.66
C LEU A 100 8.81 7.00 -16.63
N THR A 101 8.41 7.59 -15.51
CA THR A 101 9.22 7.68 -14.28
C THR A 101 8.36 7.22 -13.11
N TRP A 102 8.94 6.56 -12.12
CA TRP A 102 8.22 6.10 -10.93
C TRP A 102 9.06 6.25 -9.66
N THR A 103 8.48 5.91 -8.51
CA THR A 103 9.18 5.89 -7.22
C THR A 103 9.61 4.47 -6.90
N ALA A 104 10.85 4.32 -6.44
CA ALA A 104 11.35 3.03 -5.97
C ALA A 104 10.47 2.46 -4.84
N VAL A 105 10.28 1.14 -4.84
CA VAL A 105 9.44 0.48 -3.84
C VAL A 105 10.19 0.45 -2.50
N PRO A 106 9.62 1.04 -1.41
CA PRO A 106 10.28 1.03 -0.10
C PRO A 106 10.54 -0.39 0.40
N GLY A 107 11.75 -0.61 0.93
CA GLY A 107 12.16 -1.91 1.46
C GLY A 107 12.60 -2.93 0.40
N ARG A 108 12.66 -2.56 -0.89
CA ARG A 108 13.04 -3.43 -2.01
C ARG A 108 14.25 -2.87 -2.77
N PRO A 109 15.45 -2.84 -2.17
CA PRO A 109 16.62 -2.20 -2.77
C PRO A 109 17.18 -2.95 -3.99
N SER A 110 16.80 -4.22 -4.19
CA SER A 110 17.20 -5.03 -5.35
C SER A 110 16.06 -5.27 -6.32
N ALA A 111 14.94 -4.53 -6.18
CA ALA A 111 13.87 -4.59 -7.15
C ALA A 111 14.32 -4.08 -8.50
N VAL A 112 13.96 -4.83 -9.54
CA VAL A 112 13.94 -4.36 -10.92
C VAL A 112 12.49 -4.15 -11.35
N TYR A 113 12.28 -3.41 -12.44
CA TYR A 113 10.96 -2.93 -12.84
C TYR A 113 10.65 -3.31 -14.28
N ASP A 114 9.44 -3.81 -14.48
CA ASP A 114 8.89 -4.02 -15.81
C ASP A 114 7.90 -2.92 -16.16
N VAL A 115 8.05 -2.39 -17.37
CA VAL A 115 7.17 -1.38 -17.95
C VAL A 115 6.33 -2.04 -19.04
N GLU A 116 5.03 -2.08 -18.84
CA GLU A 116 4.06 -2.69 -19.75
C GLU A 116 3.09 -1.65 -20.29
N ARG A 117 2.73 -1.77 -21.57
CA ARG A 117 1.67 -0.98 -22.22
C ARG A 117 0.48 -1.86 -22.56
N GLY A 118 -0.73 -1.34 -22.38
CA GLY A 118 -1.93 -1.87 -23.02
C GLY A 118 -2.78 -0.79 -23.67
N ASP A 119 -3.88 -1.19 -24.30
CA ASP A 119 -4.79 -0.30 -25.03
C ASP A 119 -6.03 0.01 -24.19
N LEU A 120 -6.43 1.27 -24.10
CA LEU A 120 -7.62 1.66 -23.33
C LEU A 120 -8.89 0.98 -23.86
N GLY A 121 -8.96 0.72 -25.16
CA GLY A 121 -10.09 0.03 -25.80
C GLY A 121 -10.26 -1.44 -25.39
N THR A 122 -9.25 -2.07 -24.79
CA THR A 122 -9.32 -3.46 -24.31
C THR A 122 -9.70 -3.57 -22.83
N LEU A 123 -9.78 -2.45 -22.11
CA LEU A 123 -10.12 -2.44 -20.69
C LEU A 123 -11.58 -2.84 -20.48
N ALA A 124 -11.80 -3.88 -19.68
CA ALA A 124 -13.13 -4.31 -19.29
C ALA A 124 -13.15 -4.83 -17.85
N GLU A 125 -14.18 -4.50 -17.09
CA GLU A 125 -14.44 -5.16 -15.82
C GLU A 125 -15.35 -6.37 -16.07
N THR A 126 -14.87 -7.57 -15.74
CA THR A 126 -15.64 -8.81 -15.86
C THR A 126 -15.58 -9.55 -14.54
N ALA A 127 -16.71 -10.11 -14.08
CA ALA A 127 -16.88 -11.00 -12.93
C ALA A 127 -15.68 -11.12 -11.96
N GLY A 128 -15.37 -10.05 -11.21
CA GLY A 128 -14.34 -10.06 -10.15
C GLY A 128 -12.91 -9.76 -10.61
N ARG A 129 -12.69 -9.22 -11.82
CA ARG A 129 -11.37 -8.83 -12.34
C ARG A 129 -11.47 -7.67 -13.33
N ILE A 130 -10.35 -6.96 -13.48
CA ILE A 130 -10.16 -5.95 -14.52
C ILE A 130 -9.31 -6.60 -15.62
N GLU A 131 -9.93 -6.87 -16.77
CA GLU A 131 -9.27 -7.36 -17.97
C GLU A 131 -8.49 -6.21 -18.62
N LEU A 132 -7.19 -6.42 -18.79
CA LEU A 132 -6.26 -5.48 -19.41
C LEU A 132 -6.08 -5.75 -20.91
N GLY A 133 -6.50 -6.92 -21.40
CA GLY A 133 -6.18 -7.41 -22.74
C GLY A 133 -4.73 -7.90 -22.87
N THR A 134 -4.19 -7.83 -24.08
CA THR A 134 -2.80 -8.19 -24.38
C THR A 134 -1.89 -7.01 -24.10
N LEU A 135 -0.86 -7.23 -23.29
CA LEU A 135 0.12 -6.23 -22.94
C LEU A 135 1.37 -6.35 -23.81
N THR A 136 1.97 -5.21 -24.13
CA THR A 136 3.27 -5.08 -24.79
C THR A 136 4.32 -4.77 -23.73
N CYS A 137 5.42 -5.52 -23.70
CA CYS A 137 6.57 -5.14 -22.88
C CYS A 137 7.29 -3.97 -23.53
N ILE A 138 7.46 -2.89 -22.78
CA ILE A 138 8.26 -1.72 -23.18
C ILE A 138 9.69 -1.91 -22.68
N GLU A 139 9.83 -2.26 -21.40
CA GLU A 139 11.13 -2.44 -20.76
C GLU A 139 11.05 -3.56 -19.74
N ASN A 140 11.96 -4.52 -19.83
CA ASN A 140 12.00 -5.73 -19.00
C ASN A 140 13.18 -5.62 -18.04
N ASP A 141 12.94 -5.88 -16.75
CA ASP A 141 13.96 -5.92 -15.71
C ASP A 141 14.79 -4.63 -15.58
N SER A 142 14.16 -3.45 -15.67
CA SER A 142 14.87 -2.18 -15.52
C SER A 142 15.46 -2.05 -14.10
N PRO A 143 16.76 -1.77 -13.95
CA PRO A 143 17.39 -1.56 -12.65
C PRO A 143 17.16 -0.16 -12.07
N ASP A 144 16.61 0.76 -12.86
CA ASP A 144 16.39 2.15 -12.47
C ASP A 144 14.88 2.47 -12.33
N THR A 145 14.54 3.75 -12.24
CA THR A 145 13.17 4.20 -11.98
C THR A 145 12.60 5.04 -13.11
N ASP A 146 13.12 4.83 -14.32
CA ASP A 146 12.64 5.51 -15.52
C ASP A 146 12.77 4.63 -16.76
N SER A 147 12.02 4.98 -17.81
CA SER A 147 12.08 4.29 -19.10
C SER A 147 12.69 5.15 -20.19
N THR A 148 13.58 6.09 -19.83
CA THR A 148 14.15 7.03 -20.81
C THR A 148 15.08 6.36 -21.80
N SER A 149 15.70 5.25 -21.41
CA SER A 149 16.57 4.45 -22.27
C SER A 149 15.77 3.63 -23.30
N THR A 150 14.51 3.32 -22.99
CA THR A 150 13.60 2.50 -23.80
C THR A 150 12.22 3.18 -23.94
N PRO A 151 12.13 4.33 -24.62
CA PRO A 151 10.87 5.06 -24.77
C PRO A 151 9.87 4.29 -25.66
N ASP A 152 8.57 4.35 -25.33
CA ASP A 152 7.54 3.82 -26.21
C ASP A 152 7.26 4.78 -27.37
N THR A 153 7.48 4.32 -28.60
CA THR A 153 7.30 5.11 -29.82
C THR A 153 5.95 4.86 -30.49
N ALA A 154 5.10 3.99 -29.94
CA ALA A 154 3.77 3.78 -30.48
C ALA A 154 2.87 5.00 -30.26
N VAL A 155 2.21 5.39 -31.34
CA VAL A 155 1.22 6.48 -31.33
C VAL A 155 -0.16 5.84 -31.48
N PRO A 156 -1.09 6.05 -30.53
CA PRO A 156 -2.44 5.51 -30.65
C PRO A 156 -3.17 6.20 -31.81
N SER A 157 -4.06 5.47 -32.47
CA SER A 157 -4.93 6.05 -33.49
C SER A 157 -5.84 7.12 -32.87
N ALA A 158 -6.33 8.05 -33.69
CA ALA A 158 -7.22 9.10 -33.21
C ALA A 158 -8.49 8.50 -32.60
N GLY A 159 -8.76 8.82 -31.34
CA GLY A 159 -9.88 8.28 -30.55
C GLY A 159 -9.51 7.10 -29.66
N ASP A 160 -8.32 6.53 -29.84
CA ASP A 160 -7.76 5.50 -28.96
C ASP A 160 -6.77 6.11 -27.96
N GLY A 161 -6.28 5.29 -27.04
CA GLY A 161 -5.20 5.66 -26.15
C GLY A 161 -4.55 4.44 -25.53
N HIS A 162 -3.34 4.63 -25.01
CA HIS A 162 -2.63 3.60 -24.27
C HIS A 162 -2.74 3.85 -22.76
N PHE A 163 -2.68 2.78 -21.98
CA PHE A 163 -2.35 2.84 -20.56
C PHE A 163 -1.02 2.16 -20.32
N TYR A 164 -0.36 2.54 -19.22
CA TYR A 164 0.92 1.99 -18.83
C TYR A 164 0.85 1.45 -17.41
N LEU A 165 1.57 0.37 -17.18
CA LEU A 165 1.75 -0.27 -15.89
C LEU A 165 3.24 -0.38 -15.60
N VAL A 166 3.61 -0.19 -14.34
CA VAL A 166 4.93 -0.52 -13.83
C VAL A 166 4.74 -1.54 -12.73
N ARG A 167 5.40 -2.69 -12.85
CA ARG A 167 5.45 -3.72 -11.82
C ARG A 167 6.89 -3.88 -11.35
N TRP A 168 7.10 -4.17 -10.08
CA TRP A 168 8.41 -4.49 -9.54
C TRP A 168 8.57 -6.00 -9.42
N GLN A 169 9.80 -6.46 -9.34
CA GLN A 169 10.14 -7.85 -9.03
C GLN A 169 11.47 -7.91 -8.29
N GLU A 170 11.55 -8.79 -7.29
CA GLU A 170 12.73 -9.06 -6.48
C GLU A 170 12.65 -10.52 -6.04
N SER A 171 13.46 -11.40 -6.63
CA SER A 171 13.34 -12.85 -6.44
C SER A 171 13.31 -13.23 -4.95
N PRO A 172 12.34 -14.08 -4.52
CA PRO A 172 11.39 -14.85 -5.34
C PRO A 172 10.05 -14.13 -5.60
N GLU A 173 9.91 -12.87 -5.21
CA GLU A 173 8.66 -12.14 -5.25
C GLU A 173 8.46 -11.38 -6.57
N LEU A 174 7.26 -11.53 -7.12
CA LEU A 174 6.80 -10.79 -8.30
C LEU A 174 5.65 -9.88 -7.90
N GLY A 175 5.81 -8.58 -8.15
CA GLY A 175 4.74 -7.61 -8.00
C GLY A 175 3.57 -7.91 -8.94
N THR A 176 2.36 -7.68 -8.45
CA THR A 176 1.15 -7.80 -9.27
C THR A 176 1.00 -6.58 -10.18
N ARG A 177 0.04 -6.62 -11.12
CA ARG A 177 -0.38 -5.44 -11.89
C ARG A 177 -1.28 -4.49 -11.09
N GLY A 178 -1.47 -4.77 -9.80
CA GLY A 178 -2.34 -4.04 -8.89
C GLY A 178 -3.83 -4.39 -9.05
N LYS A 179 -4.67 -3.57 -8.41
CA LYS A 179 -6.12 -3.74 -8.34
C LYS A 179 -6.86 -2.51 -8.85
N GLY A 180 -8.08 -2.68 -9.32
CA GLY A 180 -9.02 -1.60 -9.59
C GLY A 180 -9.56 -0.97 -8.31
N SER A 181 -10.32 0.13 -8.43
CA SER A 181 -10.98 0.79 -7.30
C SER A 181 -12.02 -0.10 -6.59
N SER A 182 -12.55 -1.11 -7.29
CA SER A 182 -13.42 -2.15 -6.73
C SER A 182 -12.66 -3.21 -5.92
N GLY A 183 -11.33 -3.15 -5.86
CA GLY A 183 -10.49 -4.17 -5.25
C GLY A 183 -10.21 -5.38 -6.15
N ASN A 184 -10.82 -5.43 -7.33
CA ASN A 184 -10.64 -6.51 -8.30
C ASN A 184 -9.22 -6.50 -8.90
N PRO A 185 -8.52 -7.65 -8.99
CA PRO A 185 -7.19 -7.72 -9.58
C PRO A 185 -7.20 -7.36 -11.06
N ARG A 186 -6.13 -6.71 -11.51
CA ARG A 186 -5.88 -6.45 -12.93
C ARG A 186 -5.15 -7.65 -13.54
N VAL A 187 -5.71 -8.20 -14.61
CA VAL A 187 -5.17 -9.38 -15.30
C VAL A 187 -5.00 -9.10 -16.79
N GLY A 188 -3.96 -9.64 -17.39
CA GLY A 188 -3.64 -9.46 -18.80
C GLY A 188 -2.70 -10.55 -19.30
N THR A 189 -2.67 -10.75 -20.61
CA THR A 189 -1.79 -11.71 -21.28
C THR A 189 -0.60 -11.01 -21.94
N GLY A 190 0.49 -11.74 -22.19
CA GLY A 190 1.72 -11.12 -22.69
C GLY A 190 2.41 -10.24 -21.65
N GLY A 191 2.97 -9.12 -22.09
CA GLY A 191 3.76 -8.22 -21.26
C GLY A 191 5.21 -8.68 -21.09
N CYS A 192 5.86 -8.16 -20.06
CA CYS A 192 7.25 -8.47 -19.75
C CYS A 192 7.36 -9.87 -19.13
N SER A 193 8.50 -10.52 -19.34
CA SER A 193 8.78 -11.84 -18.77
C SER A 193 9.19 -11.67 -17.31
N ALA A 194 8.78 -12.58 -16.42
CA ALA A 194 9.28 -12.56 -15.06
C ALA A 194 10.75 -12.99 -15.03
N VAL A 195 11.55 -12.41 -14.13
CA VAL A 195 12.90 -12.91 -13.85
C VAL A 195 12.83 -14.36 -13.37
N PRO A 196 13.67 -15.27 -13.92
CA PRO A 196 13.71 -16.67 -13.50
C PRO A 196 14.20 -16.89 -12.07
#